data_AF-K6TL85-F1
#
_entry.id   AF-K6TL85-F1
#
_cell.length_a   1.000
_cell.length_b   1.000
_cell.length_c   1.000
_cell.angle_alpha   90.00
_cell.angle_beta   90.00
_cell.angle_gamma   90.00
#
_symmetry.space_group_name_H-M   'P 1'
#
loop_
_entity.id
_entity.type
_entity.pdbx_description
1 polymer ?
#
loop_
_entity_poly.entity_id
_entity_poly.type
_entity_poly.pdbx_seq_one_letter_code
_entity_poly.pdbx_strand_id
1 'polypeptide(L)' 'MEEEMMYEMRIPPGITEGIMAEVITKFNLELKNTDDGPLLYGKKKNLEDAQDHIVKALNQRIKELEKD' A
#
# COMPACT_ATOMS: atom_id res chain seq x y z
N MET A 1 -25.71 0.87 13.60
CA MET A 1 -24.31 0.39 13.58
C MET A 1 -23.75 0.87 12.27
N GLU A 2 -22.78 1.80 12.29
CA GLU A 2 -22.05 2.09 11.05
C GLU A 2 -21.29 0.81 10.70
N GLU A 3 -21.72 0.12 9.66
CA GLU A 3 -20.87 -0.90 9.04
C GLU A 3 -19.62 -0.15 8.57
N GLU A 4 -18.46 -0.52 9.12
CA GLU A 4 -17.19 0.06 8.70
C GLU A 4 -16.98 -0.30 7.23
N MET A 5 -17.26 0.66 6.34
CA MET A 5 -17.13 0.44 4.91
C MET A 5 -15.66 0.11 4.58
N MET A 6 -15.50 -1.00 3.89
CA MET A 6 -14.21 -1.48 3.40
C MET A 6 -14.05 -1.10 1.94
N TYR A 7 -12.82 -0.76 1.57
CA TYR A 7 -12.47 -0.25 0.26
C TYR A 7 -11.30 -1.04 -0.32
N GLU A 8 -11.13 -0.91 -1.62
CA GLU A 8 -10.02 -1.52 -2.38
C GLU A 8 -9.10 -0.43 -2.92
N MET A 9 -7.81 -0.70 -2.92
CA MET A 9 -6.79 0.17 -3.48
C MET A 9 -5.84 -0.63 -4.36
N ARG A 10 -5.58 -0.13 -5.58
CA ARG A 10 -4.53 -0.69 -6.43
C ARG A 10 -3.17 -0.46 -5.81
N ILE A 11 -2.35 -1.48 -5.91
CA ILE A 11 -0.97 -1.43 -5.48
C ILE A 11 -0.13 -0.67 -6.53
N PRO A 12 0.57 0.41 -6.16
CA PRO A 12 1.42 1.14 -7.10
C PRO A 12 2.57 0.27 -7.62
N PRO A 13 2.95 0.40 -8.90
CA PRO A 13 4.10 -0.31 -9.45
C PRO A 13 5.41 0.14 -8.78
N GLY A 14 6.42 -0.75 -8.78
CA GLY A 14 7.77 -0.44 -8.29
C GLY A 14 7.99 -0.63 -6.79
N ILE A 15 6.94 -0.97 -6.03
CA ILE A 15 7.11 -1.39 -4.64
C ILE A 15 7.76 -2.77 -4.54
N THR A 16 8.50 -3.01 -3.46
CA THR A 16 9.10 -4.31 -3.17
C THR A 16 8.17 -5.15 -2.28
N GLU A 17 8.40 -6.46 -2.24
CA GLU A 17 7.71 -7.36 -1.29
C GLU A 17 7.89 -6.93 0.17
N GLY A 18 9.07 -6.40 0.51
CA GLY A 18 9.34 -5.89 1.86
C GLY A 18 8.46 -4.68 2.24
N ILE A 19 8.33 -3.71 1.33
CA ILE A 19 7.43 -2.55 1.53
C ILE A 19 5.98 -3.03 1.63
N MET A 20 5.59 -4.01 0.81
CA MET A 20 4.24 -4.59 0.87
C MET A 20 3.94 -5.22 2.23
N ALA A 21 4.84 -6.07 2.72
CA ALA A 21 4.68 -6.74 4.01
C ALA A 21 4.62 -5.75 5.18
N GLU A 22 5.42 -4.68 5.14
CA GLU A 22 5.34 -3.59 6.11
C GLU A 22 3.96 -2.93 6.07
N VAL A 23 3.50 -2.51 4.89
CA VAL A 23 2.23 -1.80 4.72
C VAL A 23 1.04 -2.62 5.20
N ILE A 24 0.96 -3.90 4.81
CA ILE A 24 -0.08 -4.84 5.24
C ILE A 24 -0.15 -4.91 6.77
N THR A 25 1.01 -5.13 7.41
CA THR A 25 1.09 -5.33 8.85
C THR A 25 0.81 -4.04 9.62
N LYS A 26 1.40 -2.92 9.17
CA LYS A 26 1.38 -1.64 9.85
C LYS A 26 0.03 -0.96 9.81
N PHE A 27 -0.70 -1.12 8.71
CA PHE A 27 -2.00 -0.47 8.51
C PHE A 27 -3.17 -1.44 8.61
N ASN A 28 -2.93 -2.69 9.04
CA ASN A 28 -3.97 -3.72 9.18
C ASN A 28 -4.82 -3.83 7.89
N LEU A 29 -4.13 -4.10 6.79
CA LEU A 29 -4.73 -4.29 5.47
C LEU A 29 -4.67 -5.75 5.07
N GLU A 30 -5.53 -6.15 4.16
CA GLU A 30 -5.52 -7.48 3.55
C GLU A 30 -5.09 -7.39 2.09
N LEU A 31 -4.50 -8.47 1.58
CA LEU A 31 -4.17 -8.61 0.18
C LEU A 31 -5.25 -9.42 -0.53
N LYS A 32 -5.92 -8.81 -1.51
CA LYS A 32 -6.91 -9.48 -2.36
C LYS A 32 -6.29 -9.76 -3.71
N ASN A 33 -6.15 -11.04 -4.06
CA ASN A 33 -5.67 -11.45 -5.39
C ASN A 33 -6.82 -11.35 -6.40
N THR A 34 -6.60 -10.64 -7.51
CA THR A 34 -7.55 -10.52 -8.62
C THR A 34 -6.85 -10.87 -9.94
N ASP A 35 -7.62 -11.08 -11.00
CA ASP A 35 -7.08 -11.37 -12.34
C ASP A 35 -6.21 -10.21 -12.88
N ASP A 36 -6.50 -8.97 -12.44
CA ASP A 36 -5.74 -7.75 -12.81
C ASP A 36 -4.56 -7.48 -11.87
N GLY A 37 -4.25 -8.42 -10.97
CA GLY A 37 -3.21 -8.32 -9.95
C GLY A 37 -3.75 -8.08 -8.54
N PRO A 38 -2.85 -7.98 -7.55
CA PRO A 38 -3.25 -7.83 -6.15
C PRO A 38 -3.78 -6.43 -5.86
N LEU A 39 -4.72 -6.35 -4.93
CA LEU A 39 -5.27 -5.13 -4.34
C LEU A 39 -5.08 -5.13 -2.83
N LEU A 40 -4.92 -3.94 -2.25
CA LEU A 40 -5.04 -3.75 -0.81
C LEU A 40 -6.51 -3.55 -0.44
N TYR A 41 -6.95 -4.22 0.62
CA TYR A 41 -8.32 -4.17 1.12
C TYR A 41 -8.32 -3.74 2.59
N GLY A 42 -9.17 -2.78 2.94
CA GLY A 42 -9.18 -2.25 4.30
C GLY A 42 -10.10 -1.05 4.49
N LYS A 43 -10.05 -0.47 5.69
CA LYS A 43 -10.73 0.80 6.01
C LYS A 43 -10.12 1.93 5.19
N LYS A 44 -10.94 2.89 4.76
CA LYS A 44 -10.50 4.05 3.98
C LYS A 44 -9.27 4.74 4.55
N LYS A 45 -9.31 5.07 5.85
CA LYS A 45 -8.20 5.73 6.54
C LYS A 45 -6.90 4.93 6.47
N ASN A 46 -6.98 3.61 6.67
CA ASN A 46 -5.81 2.74 6.63
C ASN A 46 -5.20 2.66 5.23
N LEU A 47 -6.04 2.71 4.18
CA LEU A 47 -5.58 2.75 2.80
C LEU A 47 -4.93 4.09 2.44
N GLU A 48 -5.48 5.20 2.94
CA GLU A 48 -4.88 6.55 2.79
C GLU A 48 -3.51 6.62 3.48
N ASP A 49 -3.42 6.14 4.73
CA ASP A 49 -2.16 6.09 5.47
C ASP A 49 -1.12 5.18 4.79
N ALA A 50 -1.57 4.05 4.22
CA ALA A 50 -0.73 3.15 3.44
C ALA A 50 -0.23 3.78 2.14
N GLN A 51 -1.09 4.50 1.42
CA GLN A 51 -0.72 5.22 0.19
C GLN A 51 0.40 6.23 0.48
N ASP A 52 0.22 7.06 1.50
CA ASP A 52 1.21 8.06 1.91
C ASP A 52 2.55 7.41 2.26
N HIS A 53 2.52 6.27 2.94
CA HIS A 53 3.72 5.53 3.29
C HIS A 53 4.43 4.95 2.06
N ILE A 54 3.68 4.33 1.14
CA ILE A 54 4.22 3.79 -0.11
C ILE A 54 4.88 4.90 -0.95
N VAL A 55 4.21 6.03 -1.12
CA VAL A 55 4.74 7.16 -1.90
C VAL A 55 6.04 7.69 -1.29
N LYS A 56 6.11 7.81 0.05
CA LYS A 56 7.33 8.21 0.74
C LYS A 56 8.48 7.22 0.52
N ALA A 57 8.20 5.92 0.64
CA ALA A 57 9.21 4.87 0.45
C ALA A 57 9.75 4.84 -1.00
N LEU A 58 8.86 4.98 -1.99
CA LEU A 58 9.23 5.05 -3.41
C LEU A 58 10.10 6.28 -3.70
N ASN A 59 9.68 7.46 -3.24
CA ASN A 59 10.45 8.69 -3.43
C ASN A 59 11.82 8.65 -2.75
N GLN A 60 11.92 8.03 -1.58
CA GLN A 60 13.19 7.84 -0.90
C GLN A 60 14.14 6.98 -1.74
N ARG A 61 13.63 5.88 -2.31
CA ARG A 61 14.40 4.99 -3.18
C ARG A 61 14.85 5.67 -4.47
N ILE A 62 14.00 6.50 -5.08
CA ILE A 62 14.38 7.30 -6.26
C ILE A 62 15.54 8.23 -5.92
N LYS A 63 15.45 8.97 -4.80
CA LYS A 63 16.51 9.88 -4.35
C LYS A 63 17.83 9.18 -4.03
N GLU A 64 17.79 7.92 -3.58
CA GLU A 64 18.99 7.12 -3.35
C GLU A 64 19.68 6.77 -4.66
N LEU A 65 18.91 6.45 -5.70
CA LEU A 65 19.42 6.13 -7.04
C LEU A 65 19.89 7.37 -7.82
N GLU A 66 19.34 8.55 -7.57
CA GLU A 66 19.79 9.81 -8.18
C GLU A 66 21.12 10.34 -7.64
N LYS A 67 21.62 9.78 -6.54
CA LYS A 67 22.88 10.18 -5.91
C LYS A 67 24.10 9.43 -6.44
N ASP A 68 23.88 8.41 -7.27
CA ASP A 68 24.90 7.66 -8.01
C ASP A 68 25.11 8.25 -9.42
#